data_AF-A0A7V9KSN7-F1
#
_entry.id   AF-A0A7V9KSN7-F1
#
_cell.length_a   1.000
_cell.length_b   1.000
_cell.length_c   1.000
_cell.angle_alpha   90.00
_cell.angle_beta   90.00
_cell.angle_gamma   90.00
#
_symmetry.space_group_name_H-M   'P 1'
#
loop_
_entity.id
_entity.type
_entity.pdbx_description
1 polymer ?
#
loop_
_entity_poly.entity_id
_entity_poly.type
_entity_poly.pdbx_seq_one_letter_code
_entity_poly.pdbx_strand_id
1 'polypeptide(L)'
;AAGVSELILRLRLNGLIERRPGTNTYQLTPDGQRVAIFYTRVHDHLLRPLISADAPPAPVELRNAMRVVDRHVRGYSDHTRLGNAA
;
A
#
# COMPACT_ATOMS: atom_id res chain seq x y z
N ALA A 1 -10.52 -11.24 -12.63
CA ALA A 1 -10.52 -12.43 -11.75
C ALA A 1 -9.10 -12.87 -11.35
N ALA A 2 -8.15 -13.01 -12.29
CA ALA A 2 -6.78 -13.46 -12.01
C ALA A 2 -6.03 -12.66 -10.92
N GLY A 3 -6.19 -11.33 -10.91
CA GLY A 3 -5.48 -10.47 -9.93
C GLY A 3 -5.89 -10.67 -8.47
N VAL A 4 -7.13 -11.06 -8.19
CA VAL A 4 -7.60 -11.27 -6.81
C VAL A 4 -7.10 -12.62 -6.27
N SER A 5 -7.13 -13.66 -7.11
CA SER A 5 -6.61 -14.98 -6.74
C SER A 5 -5.11 -14.94 -6.46
N GLU A 6 -4.35 -14.19 -7.25
CA GLU A 6 -2.90 -14.00 -7.04
C GLU A 6 -2.61 -13.27 -5.72
N LEU A 7 -3.38 -12.22 -5.40
CA LEU A 7 -3.24 -11.53 -4.13
C LEU A 7 -3.50 -12.46 -2.95
N ILE A 8 -4.57 -13.26 -3.00
CA ILE A 8 -4.90 -14.23 -1.95
C ILE A 8 -3.78 -15.27 -1.80
N LEU A 9 -3.25 -15.78 -2.92
CA LEU A 9 -2.13 -16.72 -2.90
C LEU A 9 -0.93 -16.11 -2.15
N ARG A 10 -0.55 -14.88 -2.51
CA ARG A 10 0.57 -14.17 -1.86
C ARG A 10 0.32 -13.94 -0.37
N LEU A 11 -0.89 -13.52 0.01
CA LEU A 11 -1.22 -13.31 1.43
C LEU A 11 -1.16 -14.61 2.24
N ARG A 12 -1.55 -15.74 1.64
CA ARG A 12 -1.44 -17.06 2.27
C ARG A 12 0.00 -17.54 2.36
N LEU A 13 0.78 -17.39 1.30
CA LEU A 13 2.20 -17.78 1.28
C LEU A 13 3.01 -17.02 2.33
N ASN A 14 2.67 -15.75 2.58
CA ASN A 14 3.28 -14.95 3.64
C ASN A 14 2.66 -15.18 5.03
N GLY A 15 1.74 -16.14 5.18
CA GLY A 15 1.13 -16.48 6.47
C GLY A 15 0.23 -15.39 7.05
N LEU A 16 -0.22 -14.42 6.26
CA LEU A 16 -1.04 -13.29 6.74
C LEU A 16 -2.53 -13.66 6.80
N ILE A 17 -2.97 -14.60 5.97
CA ILE A 17 -4.33 -15.11 5.98
C ILE A 17 -4.35 -16.64 5.94
N GLU A 18 -5.40 -17.22 6.50
CA GLU A 18 -5.68 -18.65 6.44
C GLU A 18 -7.10 -18.91 5.96
N ARG A 19 -7.31 -20.07 5.31
CA ARG A 19 -8.62 -20.45 4.78
C ARG A 19 -9.44 -21.11 5.88
N ARG A 20 -10.69 -20.69 6.04
CA ARG A 20 -11.63 -21.33 6.97
C ARG A 20 -12.04 -22.71 6.45
N PRO A 21 -12.00 -23.77 7.26
CA PRO A 21 -12.39 -25.12 6.84
C PRO A 21 -13.79 -25.15 6.21
N GLY A 22 -13.95 -25.93 5.14
CA GLY A 22 -15.25 -26.10 4.47
C GLY A 22 -15.79 -24.87 3.72
N THR A 23 -15.03 -23.77 3.62
CA THR A 23 -15.51 -22.54 2.95
C THR A 23 -14.42 -21.88 2.10
N ASN A 24 -14.79 -21.08 1.10
CA ASN A 24 -13.84 -20.24 0.35
C ASN A 24 -13.50 -18.91 1.05
N THR A 25 -13.75 -18.83 2.35
CA THR A 25 -13.56 -17.62 3.15
C THR A 25 -12.19 -17.64 3.83
N TYR A 26 -11.57 -16.48 3.94
CA TYR A 26 -10.26 -16.32 4.57
C TYR A 26 -10.35 -15.44 5.81
N GLN A 27 -9.52 -15.72 6.80
CA GLN A 27 -9.38 -14.92 8.02
C GLN A 27 -7.92 -14.52 8.22
N LEU A 28 -7.69 -13.40 8.92
CA LEU A 28 -6.34 -12.97 9.30
C LEU A 28 -5.77 -13.94 10.34
N THR A 29 -4.49 -14.25 10.21
CA THR A 29 -3.70 -14.87 11.28
C THR A 29 -3.34 -13.81 12.33
N PRO A 30 -2.82 -14.18 13.51
CA PRO A 30 -2.32 -13.21 14.49
C PRO A 30 -1.26 -12.27 13.90
N ASP A 31 -0.41 -12.78 13.01
CA ASP A 31 0.64 -12.03 12.31
C ASP A 31 0.03 -11.10 11.27
N GLY A 32 -0.92 -11.63 10.47
CA GLY A 32 -1.72 -10.83 9.55
C GLY A 32 -2.46 -9.69 10.23
N GLN A 33 -2.98 -9.90 11.43
CA GLN A 33 -3.65 -8.87 12.21
C GLN A 33 -2.67 -7.76 12.65
N ARG A 34 -1.46 -8.11 13.11
CA ARG A 34 -0.43 -7.11 13.45
C ARG A 34 -0.02 -6.29 12.24
N VAL A 35 0.17 -6.93 11.10
CA VAL A 35 0.51 -6.27 9.83
C VAL A 35 -0.64 -5.35 9.38
N ALA A 36 -1.88 -5.82 9.42
CA ALA A 36 -3.05 -5.03 9.06
C ALA A 36 -3.18 -3.79 9.96
N ILE A 37 -3.07 -3.95 11.29
CA ILE A 37 -3.11 -2.84 12.24
C ILE A 37 -1.98 -1.85 12.00
N PHE A 38 -0.75 -2.33 11.80
CA PHE A 38 0.39 -1.48 11.51
C PHE A 38 0.16 -0.67 10.23
N TYR A 39 -0.25 -1.33 9.15
CA TYR A 39 -0.50 -0.68 7.88
C TYR A 39 -1.63 0.35 7.99
N THR A 40 -2.72 0.04 8.70
CA THR A 40 -3.81 0.99 8.95
C THR A 40 -3.32 2.21 9.73
N ARG A 41 -2.53 2.04 10.80
CA ARG A 41 -2.01 3.18 11.56
C ARG A 41 -1.07 4.04 10.74
N VAL A 42 -0.14 3.42 10.01
CA VAL A 42 0.79 4.14 9.12
C VAL A 42 0.01 4.87 8.02
N HIS A 43 -0.98 4.22 7.43
CA HIS A 43 -1.84 4.86 6.45
C HIS A 43 -2.52 6.11 7.02
N ASP A 44 -3.13 6.00 8.20
CA ASP A 44 -3.92 7.08 8.77
C ASP A 44 -3.08 8.23 9.34
N HIS A 45 -1.89 7.94 9.86
CA HIS A 45 -1.06 8.92 10.57
C HIS A 45 0.13 9.43 9.77
N LEU A 46 0.58 8.69 8.76
CA LEU A 46 1.71 9.09 7.92
C LEU A 46 1.25 9.36 6.49
N LEU A 47 0.59 8.40 5.85
CA LEU A 47 0.25 8.55 4.43
C LEU A 47 -0.85 9.59 4.22
N ARG A 48 -1.92 9.54 5.03
CA ARG A 48 -3.06 10.46 4.89
C ARG A 48 -2.66 11.92 5.16
N PRO A 49 -1.88 12.25 6.19
CA PRO A 49 -1.38 13.61 6.38
C PRO A 49 -0.43 14.06 5.28
N LEU A 50 0.46 13.18 4.79
CA LEU A 50 1.36 13.51 3.69
C LEU A 50 0.61 13.77 2.38
N ILE A 51 -0.40 12.94 2.06
CA ILE A 51 -1.27 13.15 0.90
C ILE A 51 -2.05 14.46 1.06
N SER A 52 -2.50 14.77 2.28
CA SER A 52 -3.24 16.02 2.55
C SER A 52 -2.32 17.25 2.62
N ALA A 53 -1.01 17.05 2.70
CA ALA A 53 -0.01 18.11 2.79
C ALA A 53 0.30 18.76 1.44
N ASP A 54 -0.37 18.38 0.36
CA ASP A 54 -0.38 19.07 -0.94
C ASP A 54 -1.48 20.14 -1.05
N ALA A 55 -2.38 20.21 -0.07
CA ALA A 55 -3.55 21.08 -0.02
C ALA A 55 -3.58 21.96 1.25
N PRO A 56 -4.33 23.08 1.26
CA PRO A 56 -4.57 23.86 2.47
C PRO A 56 -5.23 22.98 3.56
N PRO A 57 -4.88 23.11 4.85
CA PRO A 57 -4.14 24.22 5.48
C PRO A 57 -2.61 24.02 5.61
N ALA A 58 -2.00 23.05 4.94
CA ALA A 58 -0.55 22.82 5.05
C ALA A 58 0.28 24.05 4.60
N PRO A 59 1.41 24.39 5.25
CA PRO A 59 2.28 25.51 4.83
C PRO A 59 2.73 25.42 3.37
N VAL A 60 2.97 26.55 2.71
CA VAL A 60 3.30 26.59 1.26
C VAL A 60 4.63 25.89 0.94
N GLU A 61 5.59 25.97 1.86
CA GLU A 61 6.89 25.32 1.78
C GLU A 61 6.72 23.79 1.79
N LEU A 62 5.85 23.28 2.66
CA LEU A 62 5.54 21.86 2.76
C LEU A 62 4.85 21.36 1.48
N ARG A 63 3.86 22.10 0.97
CA ARG A 63 3.18 21.76 -0.30
C ARG A 63 4.17 21.70 -1.48
N ASN A 64 5.11 22.64 -1.54
CA ASN A 64 6.13 22.66 -2.59
C ASN A 64 7.10 21.48 -2.47
N ALA A 65 7.55 21.17 -1.25
CA ALA A 65 8.41 20.01 -1.00
C ALA A 65 7.71 18.70 -1.39
N MET A 66 6.44 18.53 -1.02
CA MET A 66 5.65 17.35 -1.40
C MET A 66 5.49 17.21 -2.91
N ARG A 67 5.30 18.33 -3.64
CA ARG A 67 5.23 18.32 -5.12
C ARG A 67 6.56 17.89 -5.77
N VAL A 68 7.70 18.23 -5.17
CA VAL A 68 9.02 17.78 -5.65
C VAL A 68 9.18 16.28 -5.45
N VAL A 69 8.81 15.78 -4.26
CA VAL A 69 8.84 14.34 -3.94
C VAL A 69 7.96 13.54 -4.90
N ASP A 70 6.69 13.95 -5.10
CA ASP A 70 5.76 13.26 -6.01
C ASP A 70 6.31 13.19 -7.44
N ARG A 71 6.90 14.28 -7.94
CA ARG A 71 7.54 14.29 -9.27
C ARG A 71 8.66 13.26 -9.38
N HIS A 72 9.51 13.13 -8.37
CA HIS A 72 10.62 12.19 -8.39
C HIS A 72 10.14 10.75 -8.28
N VAL A 73 9.20 10.46 -7.37
CA VAL A 73 8.62 9.13 -7.18
C VAL A 73 7.93 8.64 -8.46
N ARG A 74 7.17 9.50 -9.15
CA ARG A 74 6.58 9.18 -10.46
C ARG A 74 7.65 8.89 -11.50
N GLY A 75 8.68 9.73 -11.59
CA GLY A 75 9.82 9.52 -12.49
C GLY A 75 10.49 8.15 -12.30
N TYR A 76 10.73 7.74 -11.05
CA TYR A 76 11.28 6.41 -10.73
C TYR A 76 10.34 5.26 -11.08
N SER A 77 9.03 5.44 -10.85
CA SER A 77 8.01 4.42 -11.12
C SER A 77 7.79 4.21 -12.63
N ASP A 78 7.87 5.29 -13.40
CA ASP A 78 7.72 5.25 -14.86
C ASP A 78 8.96 4.65 -15.52
N HIS A 79 10.16 4.92 -14.98
CA HIS A 79 11.39 4.28 -15.44
C HIS A 79 11.43 2.78 -15.16
N THR A 80 10.90 2.33 -14.01
CA THR A 80 10.86 0.90 -13.66
C THR A 80 9.80 0.11 -14.45
N ARG A 81 8.75 0.77 -14.94
CA ARG A 81 7.75 0.16 -15.84
C ARG A 81 8.27 -0.12 -17.25
N LEU A 82 9.39 0.47 -17.67
CA LEU A 82 10.00 0.22 -18.98
C LEU A 82 10.89 -1.04 -19.02
N GLY A 83 11.01 -1.79 -17.90
CA GLY A 83 11.84 -2.99 -17.80
C GLY A 83 11.14 -4.34 -18.01
N ASN A 84 9.81 -4.38 -18.21
CA ASN A 84 9.05 -5.63 -18.40
C ASN A 84 8.36 -5.70 -19.77
N ALA A 85 9.06 -5.27 -20.82
CA ALA A 85 8.73 -5.59 -22.21
C ALA A 85 9.94 -6.28 -22.87
N ALA A 86 10.21 -7.52 -22.45
CA ALA A 86 11.03 -8.50 -23.15
C ALA A 86 10.66 -9.89 -22.66
#